data_AF-A0A2M8UIW8-F1
#
_entry.id   AF-A0A2M8UIW8-F1
#
_cell.length_a   1.000
_cell.length_b   1.000
_cell.length_c   1.000
_cell.angle_alpha   90.00
_cell.angle_beta   90.00
_cell.angle_gamma   90.00
#
_symmetry.space_group_name_H-M   'P 1'
#
loop_
_entity.id
_entity.type
_entity.pdbx_description
1 polymer ?
#
loop_
_entity_poly.entity_id
_entity_poly.type
_entity_poly.pdbx_seq_one_letter_code
_entity_poly.pdbx_strand_id
1 'polypeptide(L)'
;MFPDKTAIVRAVQSLPASDSEAVAAATRHDADLTKPAGALARLEDCIRHLAGWQRRPIPRLDAVTILIFAGNHGVTTRGVSAYPAEVTVQMVANFERGGAAIN
;
A
#
# COMPACT_ATOMS: atom_id res chain seq x y z
N MET A 1 -15.61 -10.78 -7.32
CA MET A 1 -14.54 -11.12 -8.28
C MET A 1 -14.98 -10.64 -9.66
N PHE A 2 -14.09 -10.09 -10.49
CA PHE A 2 -14.46 -9.63 -11.83
C PHE A 2 -14.77 -10.85 -12.73
N PRO A 3 -15.89 -10.87 -13.48
CA PRO A 3 -16.31 -12.03 -14.28
C PRO A 3 -15.42 -12.29 -15.50
N ASP A 4 -14.77 -11.26 -16.04
CA ASP A 4 -13.87 -11.35 -17.19
C ASP A 4 -12.90 -10.16 -17.23
N LYS A 5 -12.01 -10.15 -18.22
CA LYS A 5 -11.04 -9.06 -18.43
C LYS A 5 -11.70 -7.71 -18.73
N THR A 6 -12.83 -7.71 -19.46
CA THR A 6 -13.56 -6.49 -19.81
C THR A 6 -14.10 -5.80 -18.55
N ALA A 7 -14.59 -6.58 -17.59
CA ALA A 7 -15.04 -6.08 -16.30
C ALA A 7 -13.89 -5.46 -15.49
N ILE A 8 -12.68 -6.04 -15.54
CA ILE A 8 -11.48 -5.43 -14.91
C ILE A 8 -11.17 -4.08 -15.57
N VAL A 9 -11.10 -4.05 -16.91
CA VAL A 9 -10.80 -2.82 -17.65
C VAL A 9 -11.79 -1.71 -17.30
N ARG A 10 -13.09 -2.02 -17.27
CA ARG A 10 -14.14 -1.07 -16.90
C ARG A 10 -14.00 -0.56 -15.46
N ALA A 11 -13.64 -1.45 -14.52
CA ALA A 11 -13.45 -1.06 -13.13
C ALA A 11 -12.28 -0.09 -12.96
N VAL A 12 -11.17 -0.32 -13.67
CA VAL A 12 -9.99 0.56 -13.62
C VAL A 12 -10.28 1.96 -14.20
N GLN A 13 -11.22 2.07 -15.15
CA GLN A 13 -11.62 3.35 -15.74
C GLN A 13 -12.41 4.27 -14.79
N SER A 14 -12.94 3.75 -13.68
CA SER A 14 -13.81 4.48 -12.74
C SER A 14 -13.23 4.53 -11.32
N LEU A 15 -11.91 4.39 -11.20
CA LEU A 15 -11.23 4.49 -9.91
C LEU A 15 -11.43 5.89 -9.30
N PRO A 16 -11.61 5.97 -7.97
CA PRO A 16 -11.75 7.26 -7.30
C PRO A 16 -10.47 8.09 -7.44
N ALA A 17 -10.63 9.40 -7.49
CA ALA A 17 -9.53 10.34 -7.32
C ALA A 17 -9.31 10.67 -5.84
N SER A 18 -8.07 11.08 -5.53
CA SER A 18 -7.71 11.72 -4.27
C SER A 18 -8.52 13.00 -4.05
N ASP A 19 -8.89 13.30 -2.81
CA ASP A 19 -9.60 14.52 -2.43
C ASP A 19 -8.63 15.71 -2.30
N SER A 20 -8.72 16.65 -3.24
CA SER A 20 -7.84 17.82 -3.29
C SER A 20 -8.07 18.79 -2.13
N GLU A 21 -9.28 18.89 -1.59
CA GLU A 21 -9.55 19.79 -0.45
C GLU A 21 -8.98 19.22 0.84
N ALA A 22 -9.06 17.90 1.05
CA ALA A 22 -8.41 17.25 2.18
C ALA A 22 -6.88 17.43 2.13
N VAL A 23 -6.27 17.34 0.94
CA VAL A 23 -4.84 17.63 0.74
C VAL A 23 -4.52 19.10 1.06
N ALA A 24 -5.34 20.04 0.57
CA ALA A 24 -5.15 21.47 0.83
C ALA A 24 -5.28 21.79 2.32
N ALA A 25 -6.27 21.21 3.00
CA ALA A 25 -6.46 21.38 4.44
C ALA A 25 -5.31 20.79 5.26
N ALA A 26 -4.80 19.61 4.90
CA ALA A 26 -3.61 19.03 5.53
C ALA A 26 -2.37 19.93 5.33
N THR A 27 -2.24 20.54 4.14
CA THR A 27 -1.13 21.46 3.82
C THR A 27 -1.20 22.75 4.64
N ARG A 28 -2.40 23.33 4.81
CA ARG A 28 -2.60 24.49 5.68
C ARG A 28 -2.26 24.17 7.12
N HIS A 29 -2.74 23.03 7.63
CA HIS A 29 -2.43 22.59 8.98
C HIS A 29 -0.93 22.41 9.20
N ASP A 30 -0.22 21.79 8.26
CA ASP A 30 1.23 21.60 8.34
C ASP A 30 2.01 22.93 8.38
N ALA A 31 1.52 23.96 7.69
CA ALA A 31 2.10 25.31 7.70
C ALA A 31 1.88 26.06 9.03
N ASP A 32 0.83 25.71 9.79
CA ASP A 32 0.53 26.29 11.10
C ASP A 32 1.35 25.65 12.24
N LEU A 33 2.06 24.55 11.97
CA LEU A 33 2.89 23.87 12.97
C LEU A 33 4.14 24.70 13.29
N THR A 34 4.58 24.67 14.55
CA THR A 34 5.84 25.30 14.99
C THR A 34 7.05 24.51 14.49
N LYS A 35 7.33 24.61 13.19
CA LYS A 35 8.49 24.03 12.51
C LYS A 35 8.88 24.90 11.30
N PRO A 36 10.16 24.91 10.88
CA PRO A 36 10.51 25.42 9.56
C PRO A 36 9.75 24.66 8.47
N ALA A 37 9.37 25.34 7.38
CA ALA A 37 8.76 24.69 6.23
C ALA A 37 9.68 23.57 5.69
N GLY A 38 9.12 22.38 5.44
CA GLY A 38 9.88 21.23 4.94
C GLY A 38 10.71 20.48 5.98
N ALA A 39 10.68 20.87 7.27
CA ALA A 39 11.50 20.24 8.31
C ALA A 39 11.21 18.74 8.52
N LEU A 40 10.03 18.25 8.11
CA LEU A 40 9.67 16.83 8.22
C LEU A 40 9.91 16.03 6.94
N ALA A 41 10.45 16.68 5.89
CA ALA A 41 10.80 16.08 4.61
C ALA A 41 9.68 15.17 4.07
N ARG A 42 9.98 13.88 3.81
CA ARG A 42 9.04 12.90 3.24
C ARG A 42 7.79 12.67 4.08
N LEU A 43 7.81 12.97 5.38
CA LEU A 43 6.64 12.79 6.22
C LEU A 43 5.50 13.75 5.82
N GLU A 44 5.82 14.97 5.37
CA GLU A 44 4.82 15.93 4.88
C GLU A 44 4.11 15.40 3.63
N ASP A 45 4.86 14.76 2.72
CA ASP A 45 4.30 14.11 1.52
C ASP A 45 3.40 12.92 1.89
N CYS A 46 3.84 12.09 2.84
CA CYS A 46 3.04 10.96 3.32
C CYS A 46 1.72 11.42 3.94
N ILE A 47 1.73 12.49 4.75
CA ILE A 47 0.52 13.04 5.38
C ILE A 47 -0.43 13.58 4.31
N ARG A 48 0.05 14.37 3.35
CA ARG A 48 -0.79 14.88 2.24
C ARG A 48 -1.39 13.74 1.43
N HIS A 49 -0.60 12.72 1.10
CA HIS A 49 -1.08 11.55 0.37
C HIS A 49 -2.19 10.83 1.14
N LEU A 50 -1.98 10.52 2.42
CA LEU A 50 -2.97 9.87 3.26
C LEU A 50 -4.22 10.74 3.43
N ALA A 51 -4.07 12.06 3.59
CA ALA A 51 -5.20 12.97 3.77
C ALA A 51 -6.13 12.95 2.55
N GLY A 52 -5.56 13.00 1.34
CA GLY A 52 -6.33 12.96 0.10
C GLY A 52 -7.04 11.63 -0.13
N TRP A 53 -6.39 10.50 0.13
CA TRP A 53 -6.99 9.18 -0.06
C TRP A 53 -7.98 8.78 1.05
N GLN A 54 -7.81 9.30 2.26
CA GLN A 54 -8.75 9.12 3.36
C GLN A 54 -9.86 10.18 3.37
N ARG A 55 -9.80 11.18 2.49
CA ARG A 55 -10.69 12.36 2.49
C ARG A 55 -10.78 13.02 3.86
N ARG A 56 -9.63 13.14 4.51
CA ARG A 56 -9.50 13.53 5.92
C ARG A 56 -8.25 14.39 6.13
N PRO A 57 -8.38 15.68 6.50
CA PRO A 57 -7.23 16.58 6.65
C PRO A 57 -6.18 16.13 7.68
N ILE A 58 -6.62 15.48 8.75
CA ILE A 58 -5.75 14.86 9.76
C ILE A 58 -5.91 13.35 9.62
N PRO A 59 -5.12 12.67 8.76
CA PRO A 59 -5.28 11.24 8.49
C PRO A 59 -5.00 10.38 9.72
N ARG A 60 -5.53 9.16 9.75
CA ARG A 60 -5.27 8.17 10.81
C ARG A 60 -4.93 6.81 10.22
N LEU A 61 -4.21 6.00 10.99
CA LEU A 61 -3.92 4.60 10.67
C LEU A 61 -4.73 3.70 11.60
N ASP A 62 -6.05 3.86 11.59
CA ASP A 62 -6.97 3.13 12.48
C ASP A 62 -7.05 1.62 12.15
N ALA A 63 -6.96 1.29 10.86
CA ALA A 63 -6.88 -0.08 10.36
C ALA A 63 -5.90 -0.17 9.19
N VAL A 64 -4.85 -0.96 9.34
CA VAL A 64 -3.83 -1.19 8.31
C VAL A 64 -3.90 -2.64 7.86
N THR A 65 -4.19 -2.84 6.58
CA THR A 65 -4.26 -4.17 5.98
C THR A 65 -3.05 -4.41 5.09
N ILE A 66 -2.36 -5.53 5.31
CA ILE A 66 -1.27 -6.01 4.46
C ILE A 66 -1.83 -7.16 3.63
N LEU A 67 -1.75 -7.05 2.30
CA LEU A 67 -2.17 -8.10 1.36
C LEU A 67 -0.93 -8.79 0.79
N ILE A 68 -0.75 -10.07 1.09
CA ILE A 68 0.37 -10.89 0.60
C ILE A 68 -0.12 -11.74 -0.58
N PHE A 69 0.48 -11.55 -1.75
CA PHE A 69 0.23 -12.38 -2.94
C PHE A 69 1.38 -13.38 -3.10
N ALA A 70 1.10 -14.66 -2.92
CA ALA A 70 2.08 -15.74 -3.07
C ALA A 70 1.79 -16.60 -4.30
N GLY A 71 2.82 -16.86 -5.11
CA GLY A 71 2.70 -17.68 -6.31
C GLY A 71 4.06 -18.14 -6.82
N ASN A 72 4.11 -19.38 -7.31
CA ASN A 72 5.32 -19.94 -7.93
C ASN A 72 5.42 -19.57 -9.40
N HIS A 73 6.66 -19.54 -9.90
CA HIS A 73 6.98 -19.26 -11.29
C HIS A 73 7.69 -20.46 -11.92
N GLY A 74 7.22 -20.92 -13.09
CA GLY A 74 7.77 -22.13 -13.74
C GLY A 74 9.25 -22.03 -14.11
N VAL A 75 9.77 -20.80 -14.32
CA VAL A 75 11.19 -20.56 -14.65
C VAL A 75 12.16 -21.03 -13.54
N THR A 76 11.68 -21.15 -12.30
CA THR A 76 12.48 -21.60 -11.14
C THR A 76 13.11 -22.98 -11.34
N THR A 77 12.48 -23.84 -12.14
CA THR A 77 13.02 -25.15 -12.56
C THR A 77 14.37 -25.07 -13.28
N ARG A 78 14.76 -23.89 -13.78
CA ARG A 78 16.03 -23.64 -14.45
C ARG A 78 17.17 -23.24 -13.50
N GLY A 79 16.97 -23.34 -12.18
CA GLY A 79 18.00 -23.01 -11.19
C GLY A 79 18.31 -21.51 -11.07
N VAL A 80 17.38 -20.64 -11.49
CA VAL A 80 17.54 -19.17 -11.45
C VAL A 80 17.23 -18.56 -10.07
N SER A 81 16.78 -19.37 -9.12
CA SER A 81 16.40 -18.94 -7.78
C SER A 81 17.39 -19.45 -6.74
N ALA A 82 17.69 -18.63 -5.72
CA ALA A 82 18.52 -19.01 -4.59
C ALA A 82 17.85 -20.06 -3.67
N TYR A 83 16.53 -20.19 -3.74
CA TYR A 83 15.73 -21.12 -2.95
C TYR A 83 14.86 -22.00 -3.84
N PRO A 84 14.57 -23.24 -3.43
CA PRO A 84 13.68 -24.13 -4.17
C PRO A 84 12.22 -23.63 -4.09
N ALA A 85 11.38 -24.03 -5.06
CA ALA A 85 10.02 -23.49 -5.22
C ALA A 85 9.06 -23.84 -4.05
N GLU A 86 9.39 -24.89 -3.29
CA GLU A 86 8.67 -25.32 -2.09
C GLU A 86 8.78 -24.31 -0.95
N VAL A 87 9.78 -23.43 -0.97
CA VAL A 87 9.90 -22.35 0.04
C VAL A 87 8.70 -21.41 -0.01
N THR A 88 8.05 -21.24 -1.16
CA THR A 88 6.83 -20.43 -1.27
C THR A 88 5.71 -20.97 -0.36
N VAL A 89 5.43 -22.28 -0.38
CA VAL A 89 4.37 -22.85 0.47
C VAL A 89 4.78 -22.86 1.95
N GLN A 90 6.07 -23.07 2.23
CA GLN A 90 6.61 -22.99 3.59
C GLN A 90 6.48 -21.58 4.17
N MET A 91 6.75 -20.54 3.37
CA MET A 91 6.60 -19.15 3.79
C MET A 91 5.14 -18.76 3.98
N VAL A 92 4.22 -19.25 3.13
CA VAL A 92 2.78 -19.07 3.34
C VAL A 92 2.33 -19.66 4.67
N ALA A 93 2.75 -20.89 4.99
CA ALA A 93 2.49 -21.50 6.28
C ALA A 93 3.14 -20.71 7.45
N ASN A 94 4.30 -20.08 7.21
CA ASN A 94 4.94 -19.21 8.20
C ASN A 94 4.15 -17.91 8.44
N PHE A 95 3.59 -17.29 7.39
CA PHE A 95 2.70 -16.13 7.51
C PHE A 95 1.46 -16.45 8.34
N GLU A 96 0.82 -17.59 8.08
CA GLU A 96 -0.36 -18.06 8.84
C GLU A 96 -0.06 -18.27 10.33
N ARG A 97 1.18 -18.64 10.66
CA ARG A 97 1.63 -18.89 12.03
C ARG A 97 2.17 -17.65 12.75
N GLY A 98 2.25 -16.50 12.09
CA GLY A 98 2.80 -15.29 12.72
C GLY A 98 4.33 -15.24 12.78
N GLY A 99 5.05 -16.13 12.09
CA GLY A 99 6.48 -16.33 12.27
C GLY A 99 7.37 -15.61 11.25
N ALA A 100 6.80 -14.84 10.34
CA ALA A 100 7.55 -14.09 9.34
C ALA A 100 7.74 -12.63 9.75
N ALA A 101 8.76 -11.96 9.21
CA ALA A 101 9.07 -10.56 9.53
C ALA A 101 7.96 -9.54 9.19
N ILE A 102 6.94 -9.96 8.42
CA ILE A 102 5.80 -9.12 8.04
C ILE A 102 4.62 -9.20 9.03
N ASN A 103 4.62 -10.23 9.89
CA ASN A 103 3.61 -10.41 10.95
C ASN A 103 3.82 -9.41 12.08
#